data_AF-A0AAV4AAV8-F1
#
_entry.id   AF-A0AAV4AAV8-F1
#
_cell.length_a   1.000
_cell.length_b   1.000
_cell.length_c   1.000
_cell.angle_alpha   90.00
_cell.angle_beta   90.00
_cell.angle_gamma   90.00
#
_symmetry.space_group_name_H-M   'P 1'
#
loop_
_entity.id
_entity.type
_entity.pdbx_description
1 polymer ?
#
loop_
_entity_poly.entity_id
_entity_poly.type
_entity_poly.pdbx_seq_one_letter_code
_entity_poly.pdbx_strand_id
1 'polypeptide(L)'
;MGLDKKPTLHDYWTRHPVLHSSFAPKVMVREGFLSILAFLHINDNDSFVPHGQPDYDPIQKIRPFVDYLNAKFKEVYQPQREVCIALLHNTIFKFFSELE
;
A
#
# COMPACT_ATOMS: atom_id res chain seq x y z
N MET A 1 3.59 -9.01 7.71
CA MET A 1 3.49 -9.07 6.23
C MET A 1 4.73 -8.51 5.56
N GLY A 2 5.93 -8.92 5.98
CA GLY A 2 7.16 -8.41 5.40
C GLY A 2 8.32 -9.29 5.80
N LEU A 3 8.76 -9.13 7.05
CA LEU A 3 9.73 -10.02 7.71
C LEU A 3 9.11 -11.38 8.06
N ASP A 4 8.05 -11.38 8.88
CA ASP A 4 7.22 -12.56 9.13
C ASP A 4 6.07 -12.55 8.11
N LYS A 5 6.09 -13.50 7.17
CA LYS A 5 5.08 -13.69 6.13
C LYS A 5 4.23 -14.92 6.46
N LYS A 6 2.96 -14.69 6.78
CA LYS A 6 1.94 -15.75 6.94
C LYS A 6 1.21 -16.03 5.63
N PRO A 7 0.61 -17.23 5.45
CA PRO A 7 -0.12 -17.60 4.24
C PRO A 7 -1.28 -16.64 3.92
N THR A 8 -2.06 -16.27 4.94
CA THR A 8 -3.16 -15.32 4.79
C THR A 8 -3.05 -14.16 5.79
N LEU A 9 -3.83 -13.11 5.56
CA LEU A 9 -3.91 -11.98 6.48
C LEU A 9 -4.46 -12.36 7.86
N HIS A 10 -5.41 -13.28 7.91
CA HIS A 10 -6.02 -13.72 9.18
C HIS A 10 -5.05 -14.52 10.04
N ASP A 11 -4.09 -15.22 9.43
CA ASP A 11 -3.11 -16.06 10.11
C ASP A 11 -2.16 -15.27 11.02
N TYR A 12 -2.08 -13.95 10.89
CA TYR A 12 -1.31 -13.14 11.83
C TYR A 12 -1.89 -13.14 13.25
N TRP A 13 -3.19 -13.44 13.39
CA TRP A 13 -3.88 -13.55 14.69
C TRP A 13 -4.33 -14.97 15.03
N THR A 14 -3.84 -15.98 14.29
CA THR A 14 -4.18 -17.37 14.56
C THR A 14 -3.56 -17.86 15.86
N ARG A 15 -4.28 -18.73 16.56
CA ARG A 15 -3.74 -19.49 17.72
C ARG A 15 -3.18 -20.85 17.29
N HIS A 16 -3.18 -21.17 16.00
CA HIS A 16 -2.64 -22.42 15.50
C HIS A 16 -1.13 -22.51 15.80
N PRO A 17 -0.64 -23.55 16.50
CA PRO A 17 0.72 -23.59 17.03
C PRO A 17 1.83 -23.36 15.99
N VAL A 18 1.64 -23.85 14.77
CA VAL A 18 2.63 -23.74 13.67
C VAL A 18 2.74 -22.32 13.12
N LEU A 19 1.65 -21.56 13.14
CA LEU A 19 1.56 -20.24 12.51
C LEU A 19 1.55 -19.11 13.53
N HIS A 20 1.30 -19.43 14.80
CA HIS A 20 1.16 -18.47 15.88
C HIS A 20 2.38 -17.55 15.98
N SER A 21 2.13 -16.26 15.90
CA SER A 21 3.12 -15.20 16.11
C SER A 21 2.59 -14.26 17.17
N SER A 22 3.39 -14.00 18.21
CA SER A 22 2.93 -13.18 19.32
C SER A 22 2.87 -11.68 18.99
N PHE A 23 3.43 -11.25 17.86
CA PHE A 23 3.59 -9.83 17.55
C PHE A 23 2.25 -9.15 17.23
N ALA A 24 1.54 -9.60 16.19
CA ALA A 24 0.34 -8.91 15.73
C ALA A 24 -0.77 -8.83 16.80
N PRO A 25 -1.09 -9.91 17.56
CA PRO A 25 -2.08 -9.85 18.63
C PRO A 25 -1.70 -8.95 19.81
N LYS A 26 -0.39 -8.72 20.05
CA LYS A 26 0.08 -7.81 21.10
C LYS A 26 -0.07 -6.35 20.71
N VAL A 27 0.02 -6.02 19.43
CA VAL A 27 -0.08 -4.65 18.93
C VAL A 27 -1.53 -4.22 18.81
N MET A 28 -2.39 -5.06 18.23
CA MET A 28 -3.80 -4.74 18.05
C MET A 28 -4.64 -5.99 17.83
N VAL A 29 -5.95 -5.90 18.08
CA VAL A 29 -6.90 -6.96 17.71
C VAL A 29 -7.12 -7.01 16.20
N ARG A 30 -7.40 -8.21 15.68
CA ARG A 30 -7.54 -8.46 14.24
C ARG A 30 -8.60 -7.57 13.60
N GLU A 31 -9.76 -7.50 14.23
CA GLU A 31 -10.93 -6.76 13.74
C GLU A 31 -10.61 -5.27 13.59
N GLY A 32 -9.88 -4.69 14.56
CA GLY A 32 -9.45 -3.30 14.48
C GLY A 32 -8.48 -3.05 13.32
N PHE A 33 -7.54 -3.97 13.07
CA PHE A 33 -6.65 -3.88 11.91
C PHE A 33 -7.44 -3.95 10.60
N LEU A 34 -8.36 -4.91 10.49
CA LEU A 34 -9.18 -5.09 9.29
C LEU A 34 -10.10 -3.88 9.03
N SER A 35 -10.68 -3.28 10.07
CA SER A 35 -11.47 -2.05 9.93
C SER A 35 -10.62 -0.89 9.41
N ILE A 36 -9.44 -0.66 9.99
CA ILE A 36 -8.53 0.39 9.50
C ILE A 36 -8.15 0.13 8.04
N LEU A 37 -7.85 -1.12 7.68
CA LEU A 37 -7.49 -1.50 6.32
C LEU A 37 -8.65 -1.26 5.33
N ALA A 38 -9.88 -1.57 5.72
CA ALA A 38 -11.06 -1.43 4.86
C ALA A 38 -11.46 0.04 4.62
N PHE A 39 -11.22 0.92 5.60
CA PHE A 39 -11.64 2.33 5.55
C PHE A 39 -10.47 3.30 5.37
N LEU A 40 -9.32 2.82 4.89
CA LEU A 40 -8.16 3.67 4.63
C LEU A 40 -8.40 4.51 3.36
N HIS A 41 -8.72 5.79 3.52
CA HIS A 41 -8.86 6.76 2.44
C HIS A 41 -7.68 7.73 2.41
N ILE A 42 -6.98 7.80 1.27
CA ILE A 42 -5.79 8.65 1.07
C ILE A 42 -6.13 9.95 0.35
N ASN A 43 -7.18 9.95 -0.48
CA ASN A 43 -7.63 11.12 -1.22
C ASN A 43 -9.15 11.27 -1.07
N ASP A 44 -9.63 12.49 -1.30
CA ASP A 44 -11.04 12.83 -1.27
C ASP A 44 -11.76 12.23 -2.49
N ASN A 45 -12.82 11.45 -2.22
CA ASN A 45 -13.62 10.82 -3.27
C ASN A 45 -14.45 11.83 -4.05
N ASP A 46 -14.78 12.99 -3.46
CA ASP A 46 -15.54 14.05 -4.15
C ASP A 46 -14.74 14.69 -5.28
N SER A 47 -13.42 14.51 -5.27
CA SER A 47 -12.53 14.96 -6.36
C SER A 47 -12.54 14.03 -7.58
N PHE A 48 -13.16 12.84 -7.50
CA PHE A 48 -13.04 11.77 -8.50
C PHE A 48 -13.42 12.20 -9.92
N VAL A 49 -12.50 12.00 -10.87
CA VAL A 49 -12.74 12.22 -12.30
C VAL A 49 -13.04 10.88 -12.98
N PRO A 50 -14.18 10.73 -13.67
CA PRO A 50 -14.51 9.51 -14.40
C PRO A 50 -13.57 9.21 -15.57
N HIS A 51 -13.42 7.92 -15.90
CA HIS A 51 -12.65 7.48 -17.05
C HIS A 51 -13.18 8.10 -18.36
N GLY A 52 -12.27 8.60 -19.20
CA GLY A 52 -12.59 9.22 -20.48
C GLY A 52 -12.92 10.72 -20.43
N GLN A 53 -12.96 11.31 -19.24
CA GLN A 53 -13.00 12.76 -19.09
C GLN A 53 -11.59 13.38 -19.22
N PRO A 54 -11.49 14.66 -19.63
CA PRO A 54 -10.28 15.44 -19.43
C PRO A 54 -9.87 15.37 -17.95
N ASP A 55 -8.56 15.27 -17.70
CA ASP A 55 -7.96 15.17 -16.35
C ASP A 55 -8.17 13.84 -15.61
N TYR A 56 -8.64 12.79 -16.29
CA TYR A 56 -8.67 11.45 -15.71
C TYR A 56 -7.26 10.96 -15.33
N ASP A 57 -7.08 10.62 -14.06
CA ASP A 57 -5.85 10.03 -13.53
C ASP A 57 -6.13 8.62 -12.96
N PRO A 58 -5.56 7.54 -13.54
CA PRO A 58 -5.76 6.17 -13.07
C PRO A 58 -5.40 5.92 -11.60
N ILE A 59 -4.50 6.72 -11.01
CA ILE A 59 -4.07 6.55 -9.61
C ILE A 59 -4.54 7.70 -8.71
N GLN A 60 -5.58 8.43 -9.11
CA GLN A 60 -6.11 9.58 -8.37
C GLN A 60 -6.33 9.30 -6.87
N LYS A 61 -6.82 8.10 -6.51
CA LYS A 61 -7.06 7.70 -5.11
C LYS A 61 -5.83 7.76 -4.20
N ILE A 62 -4.62 7.65 -4.77
CA ILE A 62 -3.34 7.66 -4.03
C ILE A 62 -2.39 8.77 -4.48
N ARG A 63 -2.79 9.59 -5.47
CA ARG A 63 -1.99 10.68 -6.03
C ARG A 63 -1.30 11.57 -5.00
N PRO A 64 -1.99 12.15 -3.99
CA PRO A 64 -1.35 13.05 -3.04
C PRO A 64 -0.23 12.36 -2.24
N PHE A 65 -0.40 11.07 -1.94
CA PHE A 65 0.61 10.29 -1.22
C PHE A 65 1.83 10.00 -2.12
N VAL A 66 1.61 9.61 -3.38
CA VAL A 66 2.69 9.37 -4.34
C VAL A 66 3.50 10.64 -4.59
N ASP A 67 2.84 11.78 -4.76
CA ASP A 67 3.51 13.05 -5.00
C ASP A 67 4.31 13.51 -3.79
N TYR A 68 3.76 13.36 -2.58
CA TYR A 68 4.47 13.61 -1.33
C TYR A 68 5.73 12.76 -1.21
N LEU A 69 5.63 11.44 -1.44
CA LEU A 69 6.78 10.54 -1.37
C LEU A 69 7.83 10.89 -2.42
N ASN A 70 7.43 11.15 -3.66
CA ASN A 70 8.36 11.54 -4.72
C ASN A 70 9.11 12.85 -4.39
N ALA A 71 8.40 13.84 -3.83
CA ALA A 71 9.02 15.08 -3.38
C ALA A 71 10.01 14.82 -2.25
N LYS A 72 9.61 14.03 -1.24
CA LYS A 72 10.47 13.69 -0.11
C LYS A 72 11.69 12.89 -0.51
N PHE A 73 11.55 11.91 -1.39
CA PHE A 73 12.69 11.13 -1.87
C PHE A 73 13.71 11.99 -2.62
N LYS A 74 13.25 12.95 -3.44
CA LYS A 74 14.16 13.91 -4.09
C LYS A 74 14.88 14.82 -3.10
N GLU A 75 14.21 15.19 -2.01
CA GLU A 75 14.79 16.03 -0.96
C GLU A 75 15.88 15.29 -0.16
N VAL A 76 15.61 14.04 0.23
CA VAL A 76 16.49 13.29 1.15
C VAL A 76 17.55 12.45 0.44
N TYR A 77 17.34 12.08 -0.82
CA TYR A 77 18.28 11.26 -1.58
C TYR A 77 19.06 12.11 -2.59
N GLN A 78 20.37 12.20 -2.38
CA GLN A 78 21.30 12.77 -3.35
C GLN A 78 21.94 11.63 -4.16
N PRO A 79 21.69 11.56 -5.48
CA PRO A 79 22.29 10.53 -6.32
C PRO A 79 23.82 10.67 -6.34
N GLN A 80 24.52 9.54 -6.24
CA GLN A 80 25.97 9.50 -6.45
C GLN A 80 26.31 9.38 -7.94
N ARG A 81 27.61 9.29 -8.28
CA ARG A 81 28.12 9.36 -9.65
C ARG A 81 27.47 8.37 -10.62
N GLU A 82 27.06 7.20 -10.12
CA GLU A 82 26.42 6.15 -10.91
C GLU A 82 25.02 5.92 -10.37
N VAL A 83 24.03 6.08 -11.25
CA VAL A 83 22.63 5.80 -10.95
C VAL A 83 22.17 4.70 -11.88
N CYS A 84 21.83 3.54 -11.31
CA CYS A 84 21.17 2.48 -12.07
C CYS A 84 19.67 2.76 -12.10
N ILE A 85 19.15 3.03 -13.30
CA ILE A 85 17.73 2.88 -13.56
C ILE A 85 17.53 1.40 -13.88
N ALA A 86 17.02 0.65 -12.92
CA ALA A 86 16.69 -0.75 -13.15
C ALA A 86 15.48 -0.81 -14.09
N LEU A 87 15.72 -0.94 -15.40
CA LEU A 87 14.71 -1.21 -16.43
C LEU A 87 14.23 -2.67 -16.43
N LEU A 88 14.30 -3.37 -15.30
CA LEU A 88 13.92 -4.77 -15.18
C LEU A 88 12.75 -4.90 -14.22
N HIS A 89 11.60 -5.21 -14.82
CA HIS A 89 10.25 -5.27 -14.27
C HIS A 89 9.60 -3.90 -14.08
N ASN A 90 8.64 -3.63 -14.97
CA ASN A 90 7.42 -2.89 -14.65
C ASN A 90 6.97 -3.28 -13.23
N THR A 91 7.36 -2.49 -12.23
CA THR A 91 6.89 -2.65 -10.85
C THR A 91 5.46 -2.11 -10.84
N ILE A 92 4.55 -2.89 -11.40
CA ILE A 92 3.13 -2.61 -11.39
C ILE A 92 2.67 -2.92 -9.97
N PHE A 93 2.33 -1.88 -9.22
CA PHE A 93 1.47 -2.05 -8.05
C PHE A 93 0.11 -2.52 -8.56
N LYS A 94 -0.12 -3.85 -8.56
CA LYS A 94 -1.44 -4.41 -8.84
C LYS A 94 -2.34 -4.08 -7.64
N PHE A 95 -3.14 -3.04 -7.78
CA PHE A 95 -4.31 -2.84 -6.93
C PHE A 95 -5.43 -3.73 -7.47
N PHE A 96 -5.72 -4.83 -6.77
CA PHE A 96 -6.95 -5.58 -7.00
C PHE A 96 -8.07 -4.77 -6.33
N SER A 97 -8.79 -3.97 -7.12
CA SER A 97 -10.14 -3.59 -6.72
C SER A 97 -11.09 -4.64 -7.29
N GLU A 98 -11.54 -5.56 -6.45
CA GLU A 98 -12.81 -6.24 -6.70
C GLU A 98 -13.90 -5.19 -6.51
N LEU A 99 -14.38 -4.65 -7.63
CA LEU A 99 -15.63 -3.90 -7.67
C LEU A 99 -16.57 -4.75 -8.55
N GLU A 100 -17.57 -5.33 -7.89
CA GLU A 100 -18.82 -5.73 -8.53
C GLU A 100 -19.50 -4.52 -9.21
#